data_AF-A0A3M1Z164-F1
#
_entry.id   AF-A0A3M1Z164-F1
#
_cell.length_a   1.000
_cell.length_b   1.000
_cell.length_c   1.000
_cell.angle_alpha   90.00
_cell.angle_beta   90.00
_cell.angle_gamma   90.00
#
_symmetry.space_group_name_H-M   'P 1'
#
loop_
_entity.id
_entity.type
_entity.pdbx_description
1 polymer ?
#
loop_
_entity_poly.entity_id
_entity_poly.type
_entity_poly.pdbx_seq_one_letter_code
_entity_poly.pdbx_strand_id
1 'polypeptide(L)'
;MKDLPDNKNSPTHTAQAGNPQTRRRKGQALAEFALTLPILLLLLFGIIEFGRIFQAWVSLQNAARAAARYATTGEVNEDRFDLDTIVPCDVDDKRGSVNLFTHPIYTDYQVQYYANGDESLFATWYNGIDCDPGNSDHQIWRRDILRLASIYEEARIGAAGLSLEPPRLTNTPESVRDWLYSNWNIPLPGSSNSRWFNLMVCSSRPATDEQSGFLDTATKSRFVTVLDAANDPNPTTRSWVYEAPYCMLNEIPTTAALAAGGLNNAGIRWMDAGGPGDRVTIVVRFNHPLITPLPLQDFITLQARRAAVNESFTAARAVGSIQGSSIGSPTLPTPTPVTPTETDTPTATLTATTVPITETPTPTYHLSRSVVMIWMSLTSRLTKIVSISHLPTTTSRAQNCCMS
;
A
#
# COMPACT_ATOMS: atom_id res chain seq x y z
N MET A 1 14.71 -59.48 -113.40
CA MET A 1 16.05 -59.29 -112.80
C MET A 1 15.83 -58.40 -111.59
N LYS A 2 15.84 -58.96 -110.37
CA LYS A 2 16.87 -58.67 -109.34
C LYS A 2 16.87 -57.17 -108.95
N ASP A 3 16.50 -56.74 -107.75
CA ASP A 3 16.89 -57.25 -106.42
C ASP A 3 15.92 -56.75 -105.31
N LEU A 4 15.67 -57.61 -104.31
CA LEU A 4 15.39 -57.25 -102.89
C LEU A 4 16.74 -56.94 -102.19
N PRO A 5 16.83 -56.50 -100.91
CA PRO A 5 15.84 -56.22 -99.85
C PRO A 5 16.10 -54.80 -99.27
N ASP A 6 15.56 -54.27 -98.16
CA ASP A 6 15.59 -54.67 -96.74
C ASP A 6 15.12 -53.37 -96.02
N ASN A 7 14.33 -53.30 -94.94
CA ASN A 7 14.75 -53.58 -93.57
C ASN A 7 13.81 -52.79 -92.61
N LYS A 8 13.23 -53.51 -91.64
CA LYS A 8 12.81 -53.17 -90.25
C LYS A 8 12.38 -51.73 -89.90
N ASN A 9 11.22 -51.64 -89.22
CA ASN A 9 11.05 -51.14 -87.83
C ASN A 9 9.54 -51.05 -87.53
N SER A 10 8.94 -52.06 -86.88
CA SER A 10 8.67 -52.17 -85.43
C SER A 10 7.82 -51.04 -84.82
N PRO A 11 6.79 -51.40 -84.01
CA PRO A 11 5.70 -50.52 -83.63
C PRO A 11 6.11 -49.46 -82.60
N THR A 12 5.62 -48.25 -82.79
CA THR A 12 5.78 -47.11 -81.89
C THR A 12 5.14 -47.43 -80.55
N HIS A 13 5.95 -47.80 -79.57
CA HIS A 13 5.54 -47.95 -78.18
C HIS A 13 5.00 -46.61 -77.64
N THR A 14 3.77 -46.64 -77.16
CA THR A 14 3.14 -45.64 -76.32
C THR A 14 3.93 -45.45 -75.02
N ALA A 15 4.89 -44.52 -75.05
CA ALA A 15 5.51 -44.01 -73.84
C ALA A 15 4.62 -42.94 -73.22
N GLN A 16 3.63 -43.36 -72.41
CA GLN A 16 3.06 -42.48 -71.41
C GLN A 16 4.18 -42.08 -70.43
N ALA A 17 4.64 -40.84 -70.54
CA ALA A 17 5.50 -40.22 -69.57
C ALA A 17 4.73 -40.10 -68.24
N GLY A 18 4.95 -41.06 -67.34
CA GLY A 18 4.48 -40.99 -65.96
C GLY A 18 5.04 -39.74 -65.30
N ASN A 19 4.15 -38.90 -64.81
CA ASN A 19 4.45 -37.74 -63.98
C ASN A 19 4.79 -38.20 -62.55
N PRO A 20 6.02 -38.05 -62.04
CA PRO A 20 6.30 -38.33 -60.63
C PRO A 20 6.03 -37.06 -59.80
N GLN A 21 4.76 -36.66 -59.67
CA GLN A 21 4.36 -35.70 -58.63
C GLN A 21 4.12 -36.44 -57.31
N THR A 22 5.18 -36.90 -56.67
CA THR A 22 5.11 -37.53 -55.35
C THR A 22 6.16 -37.01 -54.38
N ARG A 23 6.27 -35.68 -54.25
CA ARG A 23 7.00 -35.06 -53.13
C ARG A 23 6.39 -33.72 -52.70
N ARG A 24 5.22 -33.74 -52.05
CA ARG A 24 4.72 -32.55 -51.30
C ARG A 24 4.02 -32.82 -49.96
N ARG A 25 3.79 -34.07 -49.55
CA ARG A 25 2.99 -34.37 -48.34
C ARG A 25 3.75 -34.35 -47.01
N LYS A 26 5.09 -34.35 -46.99
CA LYS A 26 5.85 -34.50 -45.73
C LYS A 26 6.09 -33.22 -44.91
N GLY A 27 5.63 -32.04 -45.37
CA GLY A 27 5.83 -30.76 -44.67
C GLY A 27 4.55 -30.05 -44.21
N GLN A 28 3.38 -30.53 -44.61
CA GLN A 28 2.11 -29.84 -44.36
C GLN A 28 1.74 -29.79 -42.86
N ALA A 29 1.88 -30.91 -42.15
CA ALA A 29 1.57 -30.99 -40.72
C ALA A 29 2.46 -30.07 -39.87
N LEU A 30 3.73 -29.87 -40.26
CA LEU A 30 4.64 -28.96 -39.56
C LEU A 30 4.26 -27.50 -39.77
N ALA A 31 3.75 -27.14 -40.96
CA ALA A 31 3.24 -25.80 -41.24
C ALA A 31 1.93 -25.52 -40.48
N GLU A 32 1.01 -26.49 -40.40
CA GLU A 32 -0.23 -26.37 -39.63
C GLU A 32 0.05 -26.22 -38.12
N PHE A 33 1.03 -26.97 -37.58
CA PHE A 33 1.47 -26.80 -36.20
C PHE A 33 2.14 -25.43 -35.96
N ALA A 34 2.98 -24.96 -36.88
CA ALA A 34 3.65 -23.67 -36.76
C ALA A 34 2.66 -22.49 -36.75
N LEU A 35 1.50 -22.62 -37.40
CA LEU A 35 0.44 -21.60 -37.39
C LEU A 35 -0.47 -21.66 -36.16
N THR A 36 -0.70 -22.86 -35.60
CA THR A 36 -1.55 -23.04 -34.41
C THR A 36 -0.79 -22.78 -33.11
N LEU A 37 0.52 -23.03 -33.07
CA LEU A 37 1.36 -22.82 -31.88
C LEU A 37 1.31 -21.38 -31.32
N PRO A 38 1.42 -20.30 -32.13
CA PRO A 38 1.31 -18.94 -31.61
C PRO A 38 -0.05 -18.65 -30.94
N ILE A 39 -1.14 -19.19 -31.51
CA ILE A 39 -2.49 -19.02 -30.97
C ILE A 39 -2.63 -19.78 -29.64
N LEU A 40 -2.12 -21.02 -29.59
CA LEU A 40 -2.10 -21.82 -28.38
C LEU A 40 -1.29 -21.16 -27.26
N LEU A 41 -0.12 -20.62 -27.59
CA LEU A 41 0.73 -19.89 -26.63
C LEU A 41 0.06 -18.62 -26.14
N LEU A 42 -0.56 -17.84 -27.02
CA LEU A 42 -1.30 -16.64 -26.63
C LEU A 42 -2.44 -16.99 -25.66
N LEU A 43 -3.21 -18.04 -25.96
CA LEU A 43 -4.29 -18.50 -25.08
C LEU A 43 -3.75 -19.00 -23.73
N LEU A 44 -2.66 -19.76 -23.73
CA LEU A 44 -2.03 -20.25 -22.50
C LEU A 44 -1.50 -19.10 -21.62
N PHE A 45 -0.73 -18.17 -22.19
CA PHE A 45 -0.25 -17.00 -21.47
C PHE A 45 -1.40 -16.11 -20.99
N GLY A 46 -2.46 -15.97 -21.78
CA GLY A 46 -3.68 -15.26 -21.39
C GLY A 46 -4.34 -15.86 -20.14
N ILE A 47 -4.47 -17.19 -20.08
CA ILE A 47 -5.03 -17.89 -18.90
C ILE A 47 -4.12 -17.73 -17.69
N ILE A 48 -2.80 -17.86 -17.86
CA ILE A 48 -1.82 -17.69 -16.78
C ILE A 48 -1.86 -16.25 -16.23
N GLU A 49 -1.87 -15.24 -17.11
CA GLU A 49 -1.92 -13.84 -16.71
C GLU A 49 -3.22 -13.52 -15.98
N PHE A 50 -4.36 -13.99 -16.51
CA PHE A 50 -5.65 -13.82 -15.85
C PHE A 50 -5.67 -14.44 -14.45
N GLY A 51 -5.13 -15.66 -14.30
CA GLY A 51 -5.03 -16.32 -13.01
C GLY A 51 -4.18 -15.54 -12.00
N ARG A 52 -3.06 -14.96 -12.43
CA ARG A 52 -2.19 -14.12 -11.58
C ARG A 52 -2.86 -12.80 -11.20
N ILE A 53 -3.50 -12.12 -12.14
CA ILE A 53 -4.24 -10.88 -11.88
C ILE A 53 -5.39 -11.14 -10.90
N PHE A 54 -6.13 -12.24 -11.10
CA PHE A 54 -7.23 -12.61 -10.21
C PHE A 54 -6.73 -12.92 -8.79
N GLN A 55 -5.66 -13.72 -8.66
CA GLN A 55 -5.04 -13.97 -7.34
C GLN A 55 -4.57 -12.67 -6.68
N ALA A 56 -3.97 -11.77 -7.46
CA ALA A 56 -3.51 -10.49 -6.94
C ALA A 56 -4.68 -9.61 -6.48
N TRP A 57 -5.77 -9.59 -7.24
CA TRP A 57 -7.00 -8.89 -6.87
C TRP A 57 -7.60 -9.43 -5.57
N VAL A 58 -7.71 -10.75 -5.40
CA VAL A 58 -8.20 -11.36 -4.15
C VAL A 58 -7.31 -10.98 -2.96
N SER A 59 -6.00 -11.04 -3.12
CA SER A 59 -5.03 -10.65 -2.08
C SER A 59 -5.17 -9.16 -1.71
N LEU A 60 -5.39 -8.31 -2.71
CA LEU A 60 -5.64 -6.88 -2.49
C LEU A 60 -6.96 -6.61 -1.75
N GLN A 61 -8.01 -7.40 -2.03
CA GLN A 61 -9.27 -7.33 -1.27
C GLN A 61 -9.09 -7.75 0.19
N ASN A 62 -8.19 -8.70 0.47
CA ASN A 62 -7.84 -9.10 1.83
C ASN A 62 -7.03 -8.01 2.54
N ALA A 63 -6.05 -7.40 1.87
CA ALA A 63 -5.32 -6.24 2.35
C ALA A 63 -6.24 -5.11 2.80
N ALA A 64 -7.21 -4.73 1.95
CA ALA A 64 -8.17 -3.67 2.29
C ALA A 64 -9.08 -4.05 3.47
N ARG A 65 -9.44 -5.34 3.63
CA ARG A 65 -10.23 -5.83 4.78
C ARG A 65 -9.42 -5.82 6.07
N ALA A 66 -8.16 -6.26 6.03
CA ALA A 66 -7.26 -6.24 7.19
C ALA A 66 -7.06 -4.81 7.69
N ALA A 67 -6.71 -3.90 6.77
CA ALA A 67 -6.58 -2.48 7.06
C ALA A 67 -7.86 -1.88 7.67
N ALA A 68 -9.03 -2.20 7.09
CA ALA A 68 -10.31 -1.70 7.60
C ALA A 68 -10.64 -2.20 9.00
N ARG A 69 -10.44 -3.51 9.25
CA ARG A 69 -10.64 -4.11 10.58
C ARG A 69 -9.70 -3.52 11.62
N TYR A 70 -8.46 -3.26 11.25
CA TYR A 70 -7.52 -2.64 12.17
C TYR A 70 -7.91 -1.18 12.43
N ALA A 71 -8.28 -0.43 11.39
CA ALA A 71 -8.71 0.96 11.52
C ALA A 71 -9.91 1.12 12.47
N THR A 72 -10.83 0.15 12.53
CA THR A 72 -11.99 0.20 13.43
C THR A 72 -11.65 0.10 14.91
N THR A 73 -10.49 -0.47 15.26
CA THR A 73 -10.11 -0.70 16.66
C THR A 73 -9.79 0.61 17.39
N GLY A 74 -9.29 1.61 16.68
CA GLY A 74 -8.75 2.81 17.33
C GLY A 74 -7.32 2.63 17.88
N GLU A 75 -6.68 1.48 17.66
CA GLU A 75 -5.43 1.11 18.33
C GLU A 75 -4.18 1.39 17.48
N VAL A 76 -3.05 1.59 18.15
CA VAL A 76 -1.71 1.69 17.55
C VAL A 76 -0.95 0.41 17.87
N ASN A 77 -0.11 -0.03 16.94
CA ASN A 77 0.82 -1.12 17.19
C ASN A 77 2.00 -0.57 18.01
N GLU A 78 1.81 -0.46 19.33
CA GLU A 78 2.78 0.13 20.27
C GLU A 78 4.06 -0.73 20.39
N ASP A 79 4.00 -2.03 20.08
CA ASP A 79 5.19 -2.90 20.03
C ASP A 79 6.18 -2.48 18.93
N ARG A 80 5.69 -1.81 17.89
CA ARG A 80 6.50 -1.38 16.75
C ARG A 80 6.67 0.12 16.66
N PHE A 81 5.67 0.88 17.06
CA PHE A 81 5.66 2.33 16.95
C PHE A 81 5.46 2.95 18.33
N ASP A 82 6.54 3.50 18.88
CA ASP A 82 6.47 4.24 20.14
C ASP A 82 5.91 5.65 19.92
N LEU A 83 4.78 5.94 20.57
CA LEU A 83 4.03 7.19 20.43
C LEU A 83 4.85 8.40 20.88
N ASP A 84 5.55 8.29 22.02
CA ASP A 84 6.26 9.41 22.61
C ASP A 84 7.56 9.74 21.87
N THR A 85 8.17 8.73 21.22
CA THR A 85 9.35 8.94 20.38
C THR A 85 9.00 9.49 18.99
N ILE A 86 7.89 9.04 18.37
CA ILE A 86 7.55 9.40 16.99
C ILE A 86 6.72 10.69 16.90
N VAL A 87 5.79 10.88 17.83
CA VAL A 87 4.93 12.07 17.89
C VAL A 87 4.99 12.64 19.31
N PRO A 88 6.13 13.22 19.75
CA PRO A 88 6.25 13.76 21.10
C PRO A 88 5.26 14.92 21.33
N CYS A 89 5.00 15.19 22.61
CA CYS A 89 4.12 16.26 23.08
C CYS A 89 4.69 16.79 24.39
N ASP A 90 4.92 18.09 24.45
CA ASP A 90 5.60 18.78 25.53
C ASP A 90 4.70 19.87 26.11
N VAL A 91 5.03 20.37 27.29
CA VAL A 91 4.31 21.47 27.93
C VAL A 91 4.70 22.83 27.35
N ASP A 92 5.92 22.93 26.81
CA ASP A 92 6.43 24.11 26.14
C ASP A 92 6.16 24.03 24.62
N ASP A 93 5.93 25.17 23.97
CA ASP A 93 5.77 25.22 22.51
C ASP A 93 7.05 24.77 21.81
N LYS A 94 7.03 23.54 21.32
CA LYS A 94 8.14 22.91 20.60
C LYS A 94 7.73 22.56 19.18
N ARG A 95 6.79 23.31 18.60
CA ARG A 95 6.37 23.14 17.20
C ARG A 95 7.52 23.35 16.21
N GLY A 96 8.46 24.25 16.54
CA GLY A 96 9.57 24.63 15.67
C GLY A 96 9.20 25.75 14.70
N SER A 97 9.74 25.70 13.47
CA SER A 97 9.51 26.75 12.47
C SER A 97 8.66 26.28 11.29
N VAL A 98 7.81 27.17 10.79
CA VAL A 98 7.03 26.92 9.57
C VAL A 98 7.95 26.95 8.37
N ASN A 99 7.89 25.88 7.58
CA ASN A 99 8.58 25.68 6.33
C ASN A 99 7.57 25.45 5.21
N LEU A 100 8.05 25.56 3.97
CA LEU A 100 7.23 25.42 2.78
C LEU A 100 7.82 24.32 1.91
N PHE A 101 7.00 23.29 1.64
CA PHE A 101 7.28 22.36 0.57
C PHE A 101 6.68 22.92 -0.72
N THR A 102 7.56 23.25 -1.68
CA THR A 102 7.14 23.73 -3.01
C THR A 102 7.47 22.65 -4.04
N HIS A 103 6.49 22.28 -4.86
CA HIS A 103 6.73 21.28 -5.90
C HIS A 103 7.68 21.83 -6.97
N PRO A 104 8.67 21.05 -7.46
CA PRO A 104 9.68 21.54 -8.41
C PRO A 104 9.10 21.97 -9.77
N ILE A 105 7.97 21.40 -10.18
CA ILE A 105 7.30 21.68 -11.46
C ILE A 105 6.12 22.63 -11.29
N TYR A 106 5.43 22.56 -10.15
CA TYR A 106 4.17 23.25 -9.90
C TYR A 106 4.37 24.27 -8.79
N THR A 107 4.73 25.51 -9.13
CA THR A 107 5.14 26.49 -8.12
C THR A 107 4.00 27.02 -7.26
N ASP A 108 2.77 26.95 -7.76
CA ASP A 108 1.56 27.20 -7.00
C ASP A 108 1.26 26.07 -5.99
N TYR A 109 1.90 24.89 -6.13
CA TYR A 109 1.73 23.75 -5.21
C TYR A 109 2.62 23.95 -4.00
N GLN A 110 2.00 24.32 -2.90
CA GLN A 110 2.69 24.63 -1.66
C GLN A 110 2.03 23.94 -0.49
N VAL A 111 2.83 23.27 0.32
CA VAL A 111 2.40 22.67 1.58
C VAL A 111 3.17 23.31 2.72
N GLN A 112 2.46 23.90 3.66
CA GLN A 112 3.04 24.47 4.86
C GLN A 112 3.20 23.36 5.90
N TYR A 113 4.34 23.30 6.57
CA TYR A 113 4.60 22.30 7.61
C TYR A 113 5.56 22.85 8.65
N TYR A 114 5.49 22.34 9.87
CA TYR A 114 6.45 22.64 10.91
C TYR A 114 7.66 21.70 10.81
N ALA A 115 8.85 22.24 11.08
CA ALA A 115 10.10 21.47 11.14
C ALA A 115 11.03 21.98 12.24
N ASN A 116 12.03 21.15 12.57
CA ASN A 116 13.08 21.44 13.55
C ASN A 116 12.59 21.65 14.99
N GLY A 117 11.37 21.23 15.32
CA GLY A 117 10.85 21.11 16.67
C GLY A 117 10.45 19.67 16.98
N ASP A 118 10.33 19.34 18.26
CA ASP A 118 9.92 18.00 18.71
C ASP A 118 8.49 17.73 18.23
N GLU A 119 7.59 18.72 18.34
CA GLU A 119 6.17 18.59 18.02
C GLU A 119 5.83 18.94 16.57
N SER A 120 6.86 19.12 15.74
CA SER A 120 6.71 19.53 14.35
C SER A 120 5.74 18.63 13.56
N LEU A 121 5.74 17.32 13.82
CA LEU A 121 4.84 16.40 13.14
C LEU A 121 3.38 16.61 13.57
N PHE A 122 3.13 16.76 14.87
CA PHE A 122 1.79 17.01 15.40
C PHE A 122 1.24 18.34 14.90
N ALA A 123 2.02 19.41 15.03
CA ALA A 123 1.66 20.75 14.57
C ALA A 123 1.39 20.77 13.06
N THR A 124 2.20 20.07 12.26
CA THR A 124 1.95 19.93 10.83
C THR A 124 0.60 19.25 10.53
N TRP A 125 0.27 18.19 11.27
CA TRP A 125 -0.95 17.41 11.03
C TRP A 125 -2.24 18.06 11.53
N TYR A 126 -2.13 18.91 12.55
CA TYR A 126 -3.28 19.57 13.19
C TYR A 126 -3.21 21.09 13.07
N ASN A 127 -3.02 21.58 11.83
CA ASN A 127 -3.16 23.00 11.45
C ASN A 127 -2.31 23.97 12.27
N GLY A 128 -1.16 23.55 12.78
CA GLY A 128 -0.26 24.35 13.60
C GLY A 128 -0.59 24.37 15.08
N ILE A 129 -1.53 23.55 15.57
CA ILE A 129 -1.83 23.46 17.00
C ILE A 129 -0.60 23.00 17.79
N ASP A 130 -0.36 23.68 18.90
CA ASP A 130 0.66 23.30 19.89
C ASP A 130 0.18 22.11 20.70
N CYS A 131 1.01 21.08 20.86
CA CYS A 131 0.55 19.90 21.58
C CYS A 131 0.45 20.21 23.07
N ASP A 132 -0.52 19.61 23.75
CA ASP A 132 -0.71 19.81 25.20
C ASP A 132 -0.84 18.42 25.83
N PRO A 133 0.11 17.99 26.67
CA PRO A 133 0.06 16.69 27.33
C PRO A 133 -1.12 16.55 28.28
N GLY A 134 -1.65 17.67 28.81
CA GLY A 134 -2.84 17.70 29.65
C GLY A 134 -4.15 17.60 28.88
N ASN A 135 -4.14 17.82 27.56
CA ASN A 135 -5.32 17.77 26.73
C ASN A 135 -5.55 16.35 26.17
N SER A 136 -6.66 15.72 26.56
CA SER A 136 -7.01 14.37 26.10
C SER A 136 -7.19 14.26 24.59
N ASP A 137 -7.69 15.32 23.94
CA ASP A 137 -7.92 15.31 22.50
C ASP A 137 -6.59 15.33 21.75
N HIS A 138 -5.60 16.09 22.25
CA HIS A 138 -4.26 16.09 21.69
C HIS A 138 -3.61 14.70 21.82
N GLN A 139 -3.82 14.00 22.94
CA GLN A 139 -3.34 12.61 23.10
C GLN A 139 -3.98 11.65 22.08
N ILE A 140 -5.28 11.81 21.79
CA ILE A 140 -5.97 11.02 20.78
C ILE A 140 -5.44 11.34 19.38
N TRP A 141 -5.24 12.62 19.07
CA TRP A 141 -4.77 13.08 17.77
C TRP A 141 -3.33 12.63 17.46
N ARG A 142 -2.44 12.67 18.46
CA ARG A 142 -1.09 12.07 18.33
C ARG A 142 -1.19 10.60 17.97
N ARG A 143 -2.06 9.86 18.68
CA ARG A 143 -2.32 8.44 18.41
C ARG A 143 -2.83 8.24 16.99
N ASP A 144 -3.75 9.08 16.52
CA ASP A 144 -4.33 8.99 15.18
C ASP A 144 -3.31 9.13 14.05
N ILE A 145 -2.28 9.98 14.22
CA ILE A 145 -1.15 10.06 13.27
C ILE A 145 -0.47 8.69 13.17
N LEU A 146 -0.17 8.07 14.31
CA LEU A 146 0.56 6.80 14.34
C LEU A 146 -0.30 5.59 13.96
N ARG A 147 -1.63 5.71 14.09
CA ARG A 147 -2.58 4.73 13.57
C ARG A 147 -2.49 4.58 12.05
N LEU A 148 -2.17 5.66 11.32
CA LEU A 148 -1.96 5.57 9.86
C LEU A 148 -0.85 4.59 9.50
N ALA A 149 0.27 4.65 10.24
CA ALA A 149 1.39 3.72 10.10
C ALA A 149 0.95 2.27 10.41
N SER A 150 0.24 2.06 11.52
CA SER A 150 -0.25 0.73 11.90
C SER A 150 -1.22 0.14 10.87
N ILE A 151 -2.18 0.93 10.37
CA ILE A 151 -3.11 0.51 9.30
C ILE A 151 -2.35 0.15 8.01
N TYR A 152 -1.29 0.89 7.68
CA TYR A 152 -0.44 0.58 6.53
C TYR A 152 0.25 -0.78 6.66
N GLU A 153 0.74 -1.12 7.83
CA GLU A 153 1.38 -2.42 8.07
C GLU A 153 0.38 -3.57 7.97
N GLU A 154 -0.80 -3.42 8.56
CA GLU A 154 -1.87 -4.42 8.46
C GLU A 154 -2.35 -4.59 7.03
N ALA A 155 -2.41 -3.51 6.24
CA ALA A 155 -2.69 -3.61 4.81
C ALA A 155 -1.62 -4.46 4.09
N ARG A 156 -0.34 -4.27 4.42
CA ARG A 156 0.77 -5.03 3.83
C ARG A 156 0.77 -6.49 4.26
N ILE A 157 0.44 -6.78 5.52
CA ILE A 157 0.28 -8.15 6.02
C ILE A 157 -0.89 -8.84 5.32
N GLY A 158 -2.04 -8.16 5.19
CA GLY A 158 -3.19 -8.67 4.46
C GLY A 158 -2.96 -8.83 2.95
N ALA A 159 -1.93 -8.16 2.40
CA ALA A 159 -1.43 -8.32 1.05
C ALA A 159 -0.43 -9.49 0.89
N ALA A 160 -0.28 -10.36 1.90
CA ALA A 160 0.55 -11.56 1.80
C ALA A 160 0.24 -12.37 0.53
N GLY A 161 1.29 -12.79 -0.17
CA GLY A 161 1.18 -13.44 -1.48
C GLY A 161 1.28 -12.48 -2.67
N LEU A 162 1.28 -11.16 -2.45
CA LEU A 162 1.72 -10.19 -3.44
C LEU A 162 3.24 -10.00 -3.37
N SER A 163 3.86 -9.84 -4.53
CA SER A 163 5.29 -9.50 -4.61
C SER A 163 5.47 -8.00 -4.44
N LEU A 164 5.36 -7.49 -3.20
CA LEU A 164 5.44 -6.06 -2.91
C LEU A 164 6.87 -5.52 -3.06
N GLU A 165 6.99 -4.21 -3.27
CA GLU A 165 8.24 -3.48 -3.02
C GLU A 165 8.66 -3.56 -1.53
N PRO A 166 9.94 -3.37 -1.18
CA PRO A 166 10.37 -3.31 0.22
C PRO A 166 9.53 -2.32 1.05
N PRO A 167 9.36 -2.57 2.37
CA PRO A 167 8.64 -1.63 3.22
C PRO A 167 9.37 -0.29 3.25
N ARG A 168 8.63 0.80 3.03
CA ARG A 168 9.15 2.17 3.12
C ARG A 168 9.16 2.71 4.56
N LEU A 169 8.40 2.04 5.42
CA LEU A 169 8.14 2.43 6.79
C LEU A 169 8.98 1.55 7.73
N THR A 170 9.84 2.18 8.52
CA THR A 170 10.54 1.60 9.67
C THR A 170 9.97 2.22 10.96
N ASN A 171 10.48 1.79 12.11
CA ASN A 171 10.05 2.28 13.42
C ASN A 171 10.76 3.57 13.87
N THR A 172 11.48 4.26 12.99
CA THR A 172 12.16 5.52 13.36
C THR A 172 11.26 6.73 13.09
N PRO A 173 11.34 7.80 13.90
CA PRO A 173 10.56 9.02 13.69
C PRO A 173 10.73 9.62 12.28
N GLU A 174 11.95 9.60 11.75
CA GLU A 174 12.25 10.12 10.42
C GLU A 174 11.55 9.30 9.34
N SER A 175 11.54 7.97 9.47
CA SER A 175 10.89 7.12 8.47
C SER A 175 9.38 7.32 8.44
N VAL A 176 8.73 7.43 9.60
CA VAL A 176 7.28 7.70 9.67
C VAL A 176 6.97 9.07 9.10
N ARG A 177 7.73 10.10 9.47
CA ARG A 177 7.58 11.47 8.95
C ARG A 177 7.77 11.52 7.44
N ASP A 178 8.86 10.95 6.93
CA ASP A 178 9.17 10.93 5.50
C ASP A 178 8.09 10.18 4.72
N TRP A 179 7.58 9.07 5.26
CA TRP A 179 6.46 8.34 4.67
C TRP A 179 5.17 9.18 4.63
N LEU A 180 4.81 9.87 5.72
CA LEU A 180 3.63 10.75 5.76
C LEU A 180 3.77 11.89 4.76
N TYR A 181 4.91 12.60 4.76
CA TYR A 181 5.17 13.73 3.87
C TYR A 181 5.32 13.29 2.41
N SER A 182 5.67 12.02 2.17
CA SER A 182 5.73 11.46 0.81
C SER A 182 4.39 11.58 0.07
N ASN A 183 3.27 11.64 0.80
CA ASN A 183 1.94 11.84 0.23
C ASN A 183 1.77 13.18 -0.50
N TRP A 184 2.63 14.18 -0.29
CA TRP A 184 2.54 15.46 -1.00
C TRP A 184 3.22 15.46 -2.37
N ASN A 185 3.95 14.40 -2.73
CA ASN A 185 4.62 14.33 -4.04
C ASN A 185 3.65 14.04 -5.19
N ILE A 186 3.84 14.69 -6.34
CA ILE A 186 3.06 14.47 -7.56
C ILE A 186 4.02 14.11 -8.70
N PRO A 187 4.03 12.87 -9.23
CA PRO A 187 3.25 11.72 -8.79
C PRO A 187 3.72 11.16 -7.44
N LEU A 188 2.94 10.24 -6.86
CA LEU A 188 3.34 9.55 -5.63
C LEU A 188 4.68 8.80 -5.87
N PRO A 189 5.60 8.77 -4.90
CA PRO A 189 6.91 8.19 -5.14
C PRO A 189 6.79 6.71 -5.52
N GLY A 190 7.40 6.32 -6.63
CA GLY A 190 7.37 4.96 -7.13
C GLY A 190 6.04 4.49 -7.73
N SER A 191 5.03 5.36 -7.90
CA SER A 191 3.75 4.95 -8.52
C SER A 191 3.89 4.50 -9.98
N SER A 192 4.96 4.88 -10.65
CA SER A 192 5.33 4.40 -11.99
C SER A 192 6.08 3.06 -11.99
N ASN A 193 6.38 2.50 -10.82
CA ASN A 193 7.15 1.27 -10.72
C ASN A 193 6.24 0.06 -10.61
N SER A 194 6.68 -1.07 -11.19
CA SER A 194 6.07 -2.36 -10.90
C SER A 194 6.21 -2.69 -9.42
N ARG A 195 5.25 -3.45 -8.86
CA ARG A 195 5.23 -3.90 -7.45
C ARG A 195 5.01 -2.80 -6.42
N TRP A 196 4.73 -1.58 -6.86
CA TRP A 196 4.37 -0.45 -6.01
C TRP A 196 3.13 -0.75 -5.17
N PHE A 197 3.15 -0.36 -3.89
CA PHE A 197 2.04 -0.56 -2.96
C PHE A 197 1.74 0.72 -2.19
N ASN A 198 0.49 1.17 -2.26
CA ASN A 198 0.04 2.37 -1.59
C ASN A 198 -1.29 2.16 -0.87
N LEU A 199 -1.44 2.88 0.23
CA LEU A 199 -2.63 2.93 1.04
C LEU A 199 -3.08 4.38 1.15
N MET A 200 -4.35 4.62 0.84
CA MET A 200 -5.06 5.84 1.20
C MET A 200 -5.95 5.52 2.39
N VAL A 201 -5.90 6.38 3.41
CA VAL A 201 -6.82 6.37 4.55
C VAL A 201 -7.42 7.76 4.68
N CYS A 202 -8.75 7.84 4.65
CA CYS A 202 -9.48 9.09 4.73
C CYS A 202 -10.67 8.93 5.67
N SER A 203 -11.02 9.96 6.42
CA SER A 203 -12.11 9.91 7.38
C SER A 203 -13.21 10.92 7.09
N SER A 204 -14.30 10.84 7.84
CA SER A 204 -15.34 11.88 7.94
C SER A 204 -15.16 12.78 9.16
N ARG A 205 -13.96 12.87 9.74
CA ARG A 205 -13.70 13.64 10.97
C ARG A 205 -14.20 15.08 10.84
N PRO A 206 -14.83 15.67 11.87
CA PRO A 206 -15.15 17.10 11.88
C PRO A 206 -13.89 17.98 11.85
N ALA A 207 -14.08 19.26 11.52
CA ALA A 207 -13.03 20.28 11.60
C ALA A 207 -12.44 20.36 13.01
N THR A 208 -11.18 20.78 13.11
CA THR A 208 -10.51 21.00 14.41
C THR A 208 -11.12 22.16 15.19
N ASP A 209 -11.65 23.15 14.48
CA ASP A 209 -12.40 24.27 15.03
C ASP A 209 -13.79 24.32 14.36
N GLU A 210 -14.85 24.47 15.14
CA GLU A 210 -16.22 24.60 14.63
C GLU A 210 -16.43 25.84 13.76
N GLN A 211 -15.58 26.86 13.92
CA GLN A 211 -15.59 28.09 13.14
C GLN A 211 -14.78 28.00 11.85
N SER A 212 -14.06 26.89 11.61
CA SER A 212 -13.31 26.69 10.38
C SER A 212 -14.22 26.71 9.15
N GLY A 213 -13.70 27.27 8.07
CA GLY A 213 -14.31 27.17 6.74
C GLY A 213 -14.05 25.81 6.10
N PHE A 214 -14.69 25.57 4.95
CA PHE A 214 -14.48 24.37 4.14
C PHE A 214 -14.28 24.75 2.69
N LEU A 215 -13.32 24.10 2.02
CA LEU A 215 -13.08 24.29 0.60
C LEU A 215 -14.25 23.72 -0.22
N ASP A 216 -14.61 22.47 0.03
CA ASP A 216 -15.86 21.86 -0.40
C ASP A 216 -16.94 22.13 0.64
N THR A 217 -17.85 23.05 0.32
CA THR A 217 -18.97 23.41 1.20
C THR A 217 -20.10 22.38 1.22
N ALA A 218 -20.13 21.44 0.26
CA ALA A 218 -21.10 20.34 0.25
C ALA A 218 -20.76 19.29 1.33
N THR A 219 -19.47 19.11 1.63
CA THR A 219 -18.98 18.17 2.63
C THR A 219 -18.44 18.90 3.85
N LYS A 220 -19.18 18.90 4.96
CA LYS A 220 -18.76 19.56 6.23
C LYS A 220 -17.87 18.68 7.13
N SER A 221 -16.91 17.97 6.54
CA SER A 221 -15.88 17.24 7.26
C SER A 221 -14.51 17.84 6.97
N ARG A 222 -13.57 17.65 7.89
CA ARG A 222 -12.17 18.05 7.75
C ARG A 222 -11.50 17.43 6.53
N PHE A 223 -11.96 16.25 6.12
CA PHE A 223 -11.44 15.54 4.96
C PHE A 223 -12.53 15.18 3.97
N VAL A 224 -12.17 15.17 2.68
CA VAL A 224 -13.04 14.73 1.58
C VAL A 224 -12.39 13.54 0.89
N THR A 225 -13.14 12.45 0.75
CA THR A 225 -12.68 11.24 0.05
C THR A 225 -12.91 11.40 -1.46
N VAL A 226 -11.85 11.60 -2.23
CA VAL A 226 -11.94 11.70 -3.70
C VAL A 226 -11.63 10.33 -4.31
N LEU A 227 -12.65 9.68 -4.87
CA LEU A 227 -12.53 8.32 -5.44
C LEU A 227 -12.28 8.30 -6.94
N ASP A 228 -12.61 9.39 -7.62
CA ASP A 228 -12.47 9.58 -9.06
C ASP A 228 -12.21 11.07 -9.31
N ALA A 229 -11.45 11.40 -10.35
CA ALA A 229 -11.16 12.78 -10.75
C ALA A 229 -12.44 13.57 -11.08
N ALA A 230 -13.50 12.89 -11.53
CA ALA A 230 -14.80 13.52 -11.76
C ALA A 230 -15.49 14.04 -10.47
N ASN A 231 -15.12 13.50 -9.30
CA ASN A 231 -15.67 13.87 -7.99
C ASN A 231 -14.70 14.76 -7.21
N ASP A 232 -13.65 15.27 -7.85
CA ASP A 232 -12.78 16.25 -7.24
C ASP A 232 -13.57 17.56 -7.06
N PRO A 233 -13.73 18.09 -5.84
CA PRO A 233 -14.47 19.32 -5.60
C PRO A 233 -13.72 20.56 -6.09
N ASN A 234 -12.45 20.44 -6.49
CA ASN A 234 -11.68 21.56 -7.03
C ASN A 234 -10.74 21.18 -8.20
N PRO A 235 -11.27 20.74 -9.36
CA PRO A 235 -10.44 20.29 -10.48
C PRO A 235 -9.98 21.42 -11.41
N THR A 236 -10.64 22.58 -11.40
CA THR A 236 -10.44 23.62 -12.43
C THR A 236 -9.59 24.82 -11.99
N THR A 237 -9.25 24.95 -10.70
CA THR A 237 -8.47 26.10 -10.20
C THR A 237 -6.99 25.83 -9.99
N ARG A 238 -6.46 24.66 -10.40
CA ARG A 238 -5.09 24.24 -10.09
C ARG A 238 -4.33 23.84 -11.35
N SER A 239 -3.02 24.12 -11.36
CA SER A 239 -2.09 23.73 -12.45
C SER A 239 -1.70 22.25 -12.42
N TRP A 240 -1.96 21.55 -11.31
CA TRP A 240 -1.68 20.12 -11.10
C TRP A 240 -2.96 19.31 -10.90
N VAL A 241 -2.84 18.01 -11.11
CA VAL A 241 -3.93 17.05 -10.89
C VAL A 241 -3.40 15.89 -10.04
N TYR A 242 -4.13 15.54 -8.99
CA TYR A 242 -3.86 14.31 -8.25
C TYR A 242 -4.42 13.11 -9.02
N GLU A 243 -3.65 12.03 -9.05
CA GLU A 243 -4.20 10.74 -9.49
C GLU A 243 -5.17 10.22 -8.41
N ALA A 244 -6.46 10.15 -8.75
CA ALA A 244 -7.46 9.56 -7.87
C ALA A 244 -7.19 8.04 -7.68
N PRO A 245 -7.48 7.48 -6.50
CA PRO A 245 -8.14 8.10 -5.35
C PRO A 245 -7.15 8.78 -4.39
N TYR A 246 -7.64 9.80 -3.68
CA TYR A 246 -6.87 10.47 -2.63
C TYR A 246 -7.76 11.09 -1.56
N CYS A 247 -7.19 11.38 -0.38
CA CYS A 247 -7.88 12.07 0.70
C CYS A 247 -7.50 13.55 0.64
N MET A 248 -8.47 14.44 0.49
CA MET A 248 -8.23 15.88 0.44
C MET A 248 -8.45 16.48 1.82
N LEU A 249 -7.50 17.31 2.31
CA LEU A 249 -7.77 18.19 3.44
C LEU A 249 -8.75 19.28 3.00
N ASN A 250 -9.87 19.42 3.70
CA ASN A 250 -10.97 20.28 3.32
C ASN A 250 -11.11 21.52 4.21
N GLU A 251 -10.65 21.43 5.45
CA GLU A 251 -10.74 22.49 6.45
C GLU A 251 -9.88 23.71 6.07
N ILE A 252 -10.48 24.89 6.17
CA ILE A 252 -9.82 26.20 6.06
C ILE A 252 -9.80 26.80 7.46
N PRO A 253 -8.63 26.96 8.11
CA PRO A 253 -8.55 27.51 9.46
C PRO A 253 -9.08 28.94 9.55
N THR A 254 -9.53 29.32 10.74
CA THR A 254 -9.96 30.70 11.03
C THR A 254 -8.80 31.69 10.94
N THR A 255 -9.10 32.97 10.72
CA THR A 255 -8.07 34.02 10.72
C THR A 255 -7.35 34.14 12.07
N ALA A 256 -8.04 33.84 13.17
CA ALA A 256 -7.46 33.78 14.50
C ALA A 256 -6.47 32.61 14.63
N ALA A 257 -6.83 31.42 14.14
CA ALA A 257 -5.94 30.27 14.11
C ALA A 257 -4.67 30.57 13.29
N LEU A 258 -4.81 31.17 12.10
CA LEU A 258 -3.67 31.55 11.26
C LEU A 258 -2.75 32.57 11.97
N ALA A 259 -3.31 33.53 12.70
CA ALA A 259 -2.53 34.49 13.48
C ALA A 259 -1.76 33.85 14.65
N ALA A 260 -2.23 32.70 15.16
CA ALA A 260 -1.59 31.92 16.23
C ALA A 260 -0.55 30.89 15.71
N GLY A 261 -0.12 31.01 14.45
CA GLY A 261 0.79 30.06 13.80
C GLY A 261 0.07 28.96 13.01
N GLY A 262 -1.23 29.10 12.77
CA GLY A 262 -2.00 28.10 12.05
C GLY A 262 -1.57 27.92 10.60
N LEU A 263 -1.68 26.69 10.09
CA LEU A 263 -1.29 26.32 8.73
C LEU A 263 -2.53 26.18 7.83
N ASN A 264 -2.51 26.82 6.65
CA ASN A 264 -3.56 26.61 5.64
C ASN A 264 -3.06 25.70 4.51
N ASN A 265 -3.49 24.44 4.56
CA ASN A 265 -3.22 23.42 3.55
C ASN A 265 -4.51 22.90 2.89
N ALA A 266 -5.59 23.67 2.93
CA ALA A 266 -6.87 23.27 2.34
C ALA A 266 -6.67 22.91 0.86
N GLY A 267 -7.16 21.74 0.46
CA GLY A 267 -7.02 21.21 -0.88
C GLY A 267 -5.82 20.29 -1.12
N ILE A 268 -4.89 20.22 -0.18
CA ILE A 268 -3.73 19.33 -0.26
C ILE A 268 -4.13 17.89 0.05
N ARG A 269 -3.47 16.93 -0.61
CA ARG A 269 -3.65 15.51 -0.32
C ARG A 269 -3.09 15.21 1.07
N TRP A 270 -3.93 14.63 1.92
CA TRP A 270 -3.64 14.32 3.32
C TRP A 270 -3.95 12.85 3.63
N MET A 271 -3.94 12.48 4.90
CA MET A 271 -4.49 11.21 5.38
C MET A 271 -5.08 11.40 6.78
N ASP A 272 -6.08 10.60 7.14
CA ASP A 272 -6.58 10.58 8.51
C ASP A 272 -7.15 9.22 8.88
N ALA A 273 -6.77 8.74 10.06
CA ALA A 273 -7.24 7.46 10.60
C ALA A 273 -8.67 7.54 11.17
N GLY A 274 -9.21 8.76 11.35
CA GLY A 274 -10.53 9.03 11.93
C GLY A 274 -10.57 8.83 13.44
N GLY A 275 -11.33 9.67 14.15
CA GLY A 275 -11.61 9.52 15.57
C GLY A 275 -12.74 8.51 15.83
N PRO A 276 -13.11 8.29 17.11
CA PRO A 276 -14.22 7.42 17.49
C PRO A 276 -15.53 7.86 16.83
N GLY A 277 -16.25 6.92 16.21
CA GLY A 277 -17.50 7.19 15.48
C GLY A 277 -17.33 7.70 14.05
N ASP A 278 -16.10 8.05 13.63
CA ASP A 278 -15.86 8.52 12.27
C ASP A 278 -15.91 7.37 11.26
N ARG A 279 -16.45 7.67 10.07
CA ARG A 279 -16.39 6.76 8.93
C ARG A 279 -15.02 6.88 8.27
N VAL A 280 -14.28 5.78 8.23
CA VAL A 280 -12.98 5.68 7.57
C VAL A 280 -13.13 4.96 6.23
N THR A 281 -12.63 5.56 5.16
CA THR A 281 -12.50 4.96 3.83
C THR A 281 -11.04 4.62 3.57
N ILE A 282 -10.83 3.36 3.18
CA ILE A 282 -9.51 2.81 2.89
C ILE A 282 -9.47 2.37 1.44
N VAL A 283 -8.42 2.78 0.74
CA VAL A 283 -8.15 2.32 -0.62
C VAL A 283 -6.73 1.82 -0.72
N VAL A 284 -6.58 0.57 -1.16
CA VAL A 284 -5.29 -0.06 -1.40
C VAL A 284 -5.05 -0.12 -2.90
N ARG A 285 -3.87 0.33 -3.35
CA ARG A 285 -3.42 0.25 -4.74
C ARG A 285 -2.18 -0.62 -4.84
N PHE A 286 -2.12 -1.43 -5.91
CA PHE A 286 -0.97 -2.28 -6.19
C PHE A 286 -0.70 -2.36 -7.70
N ASN A 287 0.55 -2.15 -8.11
CA ASN A 287 0.97 -2.31 -9.50
C ASN A 287 1.40 -3.75 -9.76
N HIS A 288 0.52 -4.54 -10.38
CA HIS A 288 0.76 -5.96 -10.67
C HIS A 288 1.62 -6.14 -11.93
N PRO A 289 2.81 -6.79 -11.83
CA PRO A 289 3.67 -7.06 -12.99
C PRO A 289 3.04 -8.04 -13.98
N LEU A 290 3.00 -7.64 -15.25
CA LEU A 290 2.57 -8.50 -16.35
C LEU A 290 3.74 -9.37 -16.83
N ILE A 291 3.45 -10.63 -17.19
CA ILE A 291 4.41 -11.51 -17.89
C ILE A 291 4.38 -11.22 -19.38
N THR A 292 3.20 -10.98 -19.93
CA THR A 292 3.07 -10.69 -21.36
C THR A 292 3.52 -9.25 -21.66
N PRO A 293 4.43 -9.05 -22.63
CA PRO A 293 4.82 -7.72 -23.05
C PRO A 293 3.67 -7.10 -23.85
N LEU A 294 2.73 -6.46 -23.15
CA LEU A 294 1.80 -5.56 -23.81
C LEU A 294 2.59 -4.36 -24.33
N PRO A 295 2.36 -3.89 -25.56
CA PRO A 295 3.20 -2.87 -26.20
C PRO A 295 3.23 -1.50 -25.52
N LEU A 296 2.57 -1.30 -24.37
CA LEU A 296 2.36 0.01 -23.75
C LEU A 296 2.55 0.06 -22.21
N GLN A 297 2.50 -1.05 -21.47
CA GLN A 297 2.61 -1.04 -19.99
C GLN A 297 3.18 -2.35 -19.42
N ASP A 298 4.12 -2.25 -18.48
CA ASP A 298 4.76 -3.40 -17.79
C ASP A 298 3.97 -3.90 -16.56
N PHE A 299 2.93 -3.17 -16.17
CA PHE A 299 2.08 -3.51 -15.04
C PHE A 299 0.64 -3.02 -15.25
N ILE A 300 -0.29 -3.60 -14.51
CA ILE A 300 -1.65 -3.10 -14.35
C ILE A 300 -1.87 -2.67 -12.90
N THR A 301 -2.46 -1.49 -12.69
CA THR A 301 -2.80 -1.02 -11.35
C THR A 301 -4.12 -1.64 -10.91
N LEU A 302 -4.06 -2.44 -9.84
CA LEU A 302 -5.20 -3.01 -9.16
C LEU A 302 -5.56 -2.14 -7.95
N GLN A 303 -6.84 -2.11 -7.62
CA GLN A 303 -7.35 -1.33 -6.50
C GLN A 303 -8.43 -2.09 -5.74
N ALA A 304 -8.38 -2.02 -4.41
CA ALA A 304 -9.44 -2.50 -3.53
C ALA A 304 -9.87 -1.40 -2.56
N ARG A 305 -11.18 -1.27 -2.34
CA ARG A 305 -11.79 -0.24 -1.49
C ARG A 305 -12.59 -0.88 -0.36
N ARG A 306 -12.47 -0.32 0.85
CA ARG A 306 -13.31 -0.66 1.99
C ARG A 306 -13.65 0.59 2.77
N ALA A 307 -14.79 0.57 3.44
CA ALA A 307 -15.14 1.59 4.41
C ALA A 307 -15.56 0.91 5.70
N ALA A 308 -15.28 1.55 6.82
CA ALA A 308 -15.63 1.08 8.15
C ALA A 308 -15.89 2.29 9.06
N VAL A 309 -16.42 2.03 10.26
CA VAL A 309 -16.59 3.05 11.29
C VAL A 309 -15.60 2.75 12.40
N ASN A 310 -14.93 3.76 12.93
CA ASN A 310 -14.05 3.59 14.08
C ASN A 310 -14.90 3.36 15.35
N GLU A 311 -14.82 2.16 15.92
CA GLU A 311 -15.68 1.70 17.02
C GLU A 311 -15.04 1.90 18.40
N SER A 312 -13.86 2.52 18.50
CA SER A 312 -12.98 2.50 19.68
C SER A 312 -13.75 2.44 21.02
N PHE A 313 -13.67 1.28 21.69
CA PHE A 313 -14.47 0.96 22.88
C PHE A 313 -14.03 1.72 24.14
N THR A 314 -12.97 2.51 24.06
CA THR A 314 -12.49 3.41 25.13
C THR A 314 -13.24 4.73 25.22
N ALA A 315 -14.13 5.04 24.27
CA ALA A 315 -14.94 6.26 24.31
C ALA A 315 -16.18 6.12 25.20
N ALA A 316 -16.01 6.15 26.52
CA ALA A 316 -17.12 6.34 27.46
C ALA A 316 -17.88 7.68 27.24
N ARG A 317 -17.40 8.56 26.35
CA ARG A 317 -18.00 9.85 25.98
C ARG A 317 -18.86 9.85 24.70
N ALA A 318 -19.04 8.72 24.02
CA ALA A 318 -19.96 8.64 22.88
C ALA A 318 -21.47 8.61 23.28
N VAL A 319 -21.80 8.75 24.56
CA VAL A 319 -23.20 8.76 25.05
C VAL A 319 -23.84 10.17 24.96
N GLY A 320 -23.05 11.23 24.74
CA GLY A 320 -23.55 12.60 24.68
C GLY A 320 -24.23 12.99 23.36
N SER A 321 -23.91 12.33 22.24
CA SER A 321 -24.39 12.73 20.90
C SER A 321 -25.60 11.93 20.39
N ILE A 322 -26.14 10.99 21.18
CA ILE A 322 -27.36 10.22 20.85
C ILE A 322 -28.60 10.76 21.60
N GLN A 323 -28.45 11.70 22.54
CA GLN A 323 -29.58 12.36 23.22
C GLN A 323 -30.11 13.58 22.45
N GLY A 324 -30.41 13.40 21.16
CA GLY A 324 -31.13 14.37 20.33
C GLY A 324 -32.60 14.01 20.10
N SER A 325 -33.13 12.95 20.72
CA SER A 325 -34.53 12.54 20.53
C SER A 325 -35.18 12.28 21.88
N SER A 326 -35.99 13.25 22.29
CA SER A 326 -36.90 13.16 23.43
C SER A 326 -38.02 12.14 23.15
N ILE A 327 -37.92 10.97 23.76
CA ILE A 327 -39.08 10.11 24.02
C ILE A 327 -39.02 9.70 25.50
N GLY A 328 -40.14 9.91 26.19
CA GLY A 328 -40.26 9.90 27.64
C GLY A 328 -39.71 8.66 28.34
N SER A 329 -39.04 8.92 29.47
CA SER A 329 -38.54 7.92 30.41
C SER A 329 -39.69 7.18 31.09
N PRO A 330 -39.78 5.83 31.00
CA PRO A 330 -40.58 5.05 31.93
C PRO A 330 -39.77 4.76 33.20
N THR A 331 -40.21 5.30 34.33
CA THR A 331 -39.65 5.02 35.65
C THR A 331 -40.02 3.61 36.09
N LEU A 332 -39.04 2.69 36.08
CA LEU A 332 -39.14 1.42 36.80
C LEU A 332 -38.17 1.44 37.99
N PRO A 333 -38.63 1.20 39.23
CA PRO A 333 -37.75 1.21 40.39
C PRO A 333 -36.84 -0.02 40.38
N THR A 334 -35.53 0.21 40.31
CA THR A 334 -34.51 -0.83 40.52
C THR A 334 -34.21 -0.91 42.03
N PRO A 335 -34.36 -2.07 42.69
CA PRO A 335 -33.94 -2.21 44.08
C PRO A 335 -32.42 -2.26 44.19
N THR A 336 -31.86 -1.39 45.04
CA THR A 336 -30.43 -1.34 45.38
C THR A 336 -30.02 -2.60 46.15
N PRO A 337 -28.94 -3.31 45.79
CA PRO A 337 -28.39 -4.38 46.62
C PRO A 337 -27.63 -3.80 47.82
N VAL A 338 -27.83 -4.44 48.97
CA VAL A 338 -27.13 -4.18 50.24
C VAL A 338 -25.65 -4.60 50.18
N THR A 339 -24.87 -3.92 51.02
CA THR A 339 -23.45 -4.04 51.39
C THR A 339 -22.76 -5.40 51.10
N PRO A 340 -21.51 -5.41 50.56
CA PRO A 340 -20.78 -6.66 50.35
C PRO A 340 -20.40 -7.30 51.70
N THR A 341 -20.64 -8.61 51.80
CA THR A 341 -20.17 -9.46 52.90
C THR A 341 -18.77 -9.97 52.54
N GLU A 342 -17.81 -9.83 53.48
CA GLU A 342 -16.47 -10.42 53.42
C GLU A 342 -16.55 -11.91 53.04
N THR A 343 -15.83 -12.29 51.98
CA THR A 343 -15.72 -13.68 51.51
C THR A 343 -14.31 -14.18 51.82
N ASP A 344 -14.20 -15.20 52.66
CA ASP A 344 -12.92 -15.81 53.01
C ASP A 344 -12.24 -16.46 51.79
N THR A 345 -10.94 -16.20 51.68
CA THR A 345 -10.05 -16.67 50.61
C THR A 345 -9.74 -18.17 50.77
N PRO A 346 -9.91 -19.03 49.74
CA PRO A 346 -9.43 -20.40 49.80
C PRO A 346 -7.91 -20.48 49.60
N THR A 347 -7.25 -21.26 50.46
CA THR A 347 -5.82 -21.59 50.45
C THR A 347 -5.37 -22.25 49.14
N ALA A 348 -4.24 -21.80 48.59
CA ALA A 348 -3.63 -22.37 47.40
C ALA A 348 -3.13 -23.81 47.64
N THR A 349 -3.59 -24.75 46.81
CA THR A 349 -3.00 -26.10 46.68
C THR A 349 -2.06 -26.08 45.48
N LEU A 350 -0.76 -26.30 45.72
CA LEU A 350 0.24 -26.46 44.65
C LEU A 350 0.27 -27.92 44.20
N THR A 351 -0.20 -28.19 42.98
CA THR A 351 0.12 -29.40 42.23
C THR A 351 0.87 -28.99 40.96
N ALA A 352 2.19 -29.18 40.95
CA ALA A 352 3.00 -29.01 39.76
C ALA A 352 2.98 -30.30 38.94
N THR A 353 2.36 -30.25 37.76
CA THR A 353 2.60 -31.23 36.68
C THR A 353 3.35 -30.49 35.59
N THR A 354 4.64 -30.79 35.43
CA THR A 354 5.48 -30.26 34.36
C THR A 354 5.07 -30.88 33.02
N VAL A 355 4.53 -30.07 32.12
CA VAL A 355 4.36 -30.44 30.70
C VAL A 355 5.58 -29.91 29.94
N PRO A 356 6.27 -30.72 29.12
CA PRO A 356 7.38 -30.23 28.32
C PRO A 356 6.86 -29.25 27.26
N ILE A 357 7.47 -28.06 27.21
CA ILE A 357 7.32 -27.08 26.14
C ILE A 357 7.95 -27.64 24.86
N THR A 358 7.14 -27.81 23.82
CA THR A 358 7.64 -28.03 22.46
C THR A 358 7.94 -26.66 21.86
N GLU A 359 9.22 -26.33 21.68
CA GLU A 359 9.62 -25.14 20.93
C GLU A 359 9.15 -25.27 19.48
N THR A 360 8.28 -24.35 19.06
CA THR A 360 7.96 -24.15 17.65
C THR A 360 9.01 -23.19 17.09
N PRO A 361 9.82 -23.57 16.09
CA PRO A 361 10.82 -22.67 15.55
C PRO A 361 10.16 -21.48 14.84
N THR A 362 10.53 -20.28 15.30
CA THR A 362 10.30 -18.98 14.67
C THR A 362 10.77 -19.02 13.21
N PRO A 363 10.00 -18.49 12.23
CA PRO A 363 10.44 -18.49 10.84
C PRO A 363 11.67 -17.60 10.66
N THR A 364 12.79 -18.24 10.30
CA THR A 364 14.03 -17.57 9.91
C THR A 364 13.80 -16.82 8.59
N TYR A 365 13.99 -15.50 8.59
CA TYR A 365 13.95 -14.69 7.37
C TYR A 365 15.10 -15.09 6.45
N HIS A 366 14.79 -15.84 5.40
CA HIS A 366 15.71 -15.99 4.27
C HIS A 366 15.56 -14.77 3.35
N LEU A 367 16.67 -14.06 3.13
CA LEU A 367 16.82 -13.13 2.01
C LEU A 367 16.65 -13.93 0.71
N SER A 368 15.42 -13.98 0.20
CA SER A 368 15.10 -14.54 -1.11
C SER A 368 15.79 -13.69 -2.18
N ARG A 369 16.94 -14.15 -2.67
CA ARG A 369 17.49 -13.67 -3.94
C ARG A 369 16.51 -14.08 -5.05
N SER A 370 15.88 -13.09 -5.67
CA SER A 370 15.05 -13.26 -6.86
C SER A 370 15.85 -13.99 -7.94
N VAL A 371 15.38 -15.17 -8.37
CA VAL A 371 15.89 -15.82 -9.58
C VAL A 371 15.37 -15.00 -10.77
N VAL A 372 16.25 -14.17 -11.34
CA VAL A 372 15.99 -13.52 -12.63
C VAL A 372 16.23 -14.57 -13.71
N MET A 373 15.15 -15.14 -14.27
CA MET A 373 15.28 -15.88 -15.53
C MET A 373 15.45 -14.86 -16.66
N ILE A 374 16.71 -14.63 -17.04
CA ILE A 374 17.06 -13.84 -18.21
C ILE A 374 16.72 -14.68 -19.44
N TRP A 375 15.70 -14.28 -20.18
CA TRP A 375 15.52 -14.76 -21.55
C TRP A 375 16.60 -14.11 -22.42
N MET A 376 17.60 -14.90 -22.84
CA MET A 376 18.53 -14.48 -23.88
C MET A 376 17.74 -14.34 -25.18
N SER A 377 17.46 -13.11 -25.60
CA SER A 377 17.07 -12.85 -26.98
C SER A 377 18.27 -13.13 -27.87
N LEU A 378 18.14 -14.12 -28.76
CA LEU A 378 19.10 -14.36 -29.84
C LEU A 378 18.93 -13.25 -30.89
N THR A 379 19.54 -12.08 -30.68
CA THR A 379 19.83 -11.11 -31.75
C THR A 379 21.10 -10.30 -31.45
N SER A 380 22.21 -10.83 -31.96
CA SER A 380 23.40 -10.15 -32.54
C SER A 380 24.14 -8.99 -31.80
N ARG A 381 25.38 -9.33 -31.39
CA ARG A 381 26.68 -8.63 -31.57
C ARG A 381 27.23 -7.63 -30.50
N LEU A 382 28.34 -8.07 -29.88
CA LEU A 382 29.64 -7.40 -29.61
C LEU A 382 29.58 -6.11 -28.77
N THR A 383 30.05 -5.99 -27.52
CA THR A 383 31.38 -6.21 -26.90
C THR A 383 31.21 -5.72 -25.44
N LYS A 384 31.63 -6.39 -24.36
CA LYS A 384 33.00 -6.51 -23.81
C LYS A 384 32.91 -7.47 -22.62
N ILE A 385 33.79 -8.48 -22.59
CA ILE A 385 34.05 -9.35 -21.45
C ILE A 385 35.22 -8.75 -20.68
N VAL A 386 35.09 -8.57 -19.36
CA VAL A 386 36.22 -8.65 -18.42
C VAL A 386 35.77 -9.51 -17.25
N SER A 387 36.57 -10.52 -16.97
CA SER A 387 36.30 -11.62 -16.05
C SER A 387 37.27 -11.57 -14.87
N ILE A 388 36.72 -11.86 -13.68
CA ILE A 388 37.26 -12.73 -12.61
C ILE A 388 38.28 -12.18 -11.59
N SER A 389 37.89 -12.43 -10.32
CA SER A 389 38.67 -12.80 -9.11
C SER A 389 39.39 -11.73 -8.27
N HIS A 390 39.12 -11.71 -6.95
CA HIS A 390 39.84 -12.52 -5.96
C HIS A 390 39.15 -12.43 -4.56
N LEU A 391 38.88 -13.60 -3.96
CA LEU A 391 38.88 -13.78 -2.49
C LEU A 391 40.33 -13.85 -2.00
N PRO A 392 40.59 -13.60 -0.71
CA PRO A 392 41.55 -14.44 -0.02
C PRO A 392 40.97 -15.08 1.25
N THR A 393 41.34 -16.35 1.37
CA THR A 393 41.25 -17.27 2.49
C THR A 393 42.14 -16.87 3.68
N THR A 394 41.70 -17.35 4.83
CA THR A 394 42.32 -17.38 6.15
C THR A 394 43.78 -17.87 6.18
N THR A 395 44.57 -17.33 7.13
CA THR A 395 45.63 -18.08 7.84
C THR A 395 45.83 -17.51 9.24
N SER A 396 45.93 -18.43 10.20
CA SER A 396 46.14 -18.22 11.63
C SER A 396 47.58 -17.85 11.99
N ARG A 397 47.77 -17.03 13.04
CA ARG A 397 48.80 -17.30 14.06
C ARG A 397 48.51 -16.55 15.37
N ALA A 398 48.63 -17.30 16.46
CA ALA A 398 48.47 -16.89 17.84
C ALA A 398 49.69 -16.13 18.40
N GLN A 399 49.46 -15.26 19.39
CA GLN A 399 50.06 -15.22 20.74
C GLN A 399 50.19 -13.77 21.27
N ASN A 400 49.65 -13.57 22.49
CA ASN A 400 50.11 -12.76 23.65
C ASN A 400 50.68 -11.34 23.40
N CYS A 401 50.37 -10.27 24.15
CA CYS A 401 50.34 -10.13 25.61
C CYS A 401 49.97 -8.68 26.01
N CYS A 402 49.46 -8.53 27.25
CA CYS A 402 49.62 -7.40 28.20
C CYS A 402 49.09 -5.96 27.94
N MET A 403 48.21 -5.54 28.86
CA MET A 403 48.19 -4.29 29.66
C MET A 403 48.57 -2.96 29.01
N SER A 404 47.62 -2.02 29.01
CA SER A 404 47.63 -0.80 29.83
C SER A 404 46.23 -0.21 29.87
#